data_AF-A0A380N420-F1
#
_entry.id   AF-A0A380N420-F1
#
_cell.length_a   1.000
_cell.length_b   1.000
_cell.length_c   1.000
_cell.angle_alpha   90.00
_cell.angle_beta   90.00
_cell.angle_gamma   90.00
#
_symmetry.space_group_name_H-M   'P 1'
#
loop_
_entity.id
_entity.type
_entity.pdbx_description
1 polymer ?
#
loop_
_entity_poly.entity_id
_entity_poly.type
_entity_poly.pdbx_seq_one_letter_code
_entity_poly.pdbx_strand_id
1 'polypeptide(L)'
;MKRYLLDTNYLIYLADPKADSNKKAEVLRDFEDKLQASEALFFLTPLIRHEVLRGVDWNDTDRLKKLKEALRRIQTIEINNDISDLARNLFRLDRAKQELVKQKQSGEKNI
;
A
#
# COMPACT_ATOMS: atom_id res chain seq x y z
N MET A 1 -20.35 -6.27 -3.36
CA MET A 1 -19.38 -5.55 -2.53
C MET A 1 -17.92 -6.00 -2.75
N LYS A 2 -17.09 -5.14 -3.35
CA LYS A 2 -15.62 -5.35 -3.41
C LYS A 2 -14.93 -4.44 -2.41
N ARG A 3 -13.86 -4.93 -1.76
CA ARG A 3 -13.09 -4.18 -0.76
C ARG A 3 -11.65 -4.07 -1.20
N TYR A 4 -11.13 -2.85 -1.23
CA TYR A 4 -9.77 -2.55 -1.70
C TYR A 4 -8.99 -1.87 -0.58
N LEU A 5 -7.85 -2.47 -0.20
CA LEU A 5 -6.84 -1.78 0.58
C LEU A 5 -5.92 -1.07 -0.42
N LEU A 6 -5.88 0.26 -0.39
CA LEU A 6 -5.07 1.05 -1.31
C LEU A 6 -3.64 1.11 -0.80
N ASP A 7 -2.67 0.75 -1.64
CA ASP A 7 -1.26 0.83 -1.27
C ASP A 7 -0.71 2.26 -1.37
N THR A 8 0.43 2.48 -0.71
CA THR A 8 1.12 3.77 -0.65
C THR A 8 1.49 4.30 -2.04
N ASN A 9 2.05 3.45 -2.92
CA ASN A 9 2.53 3.88 -4.24
C ASN A 9 1.35 4.27 -5.13
N TYR A 10 0.27 3.51 -5.07
CA TYR A 10 -0.98 3.77 -5.76
C TYR A 10 -1.54 5.14 -5.41
N LEU A 11 -1.58 5.46 -4.10
CA LEU A 11 -2.04 6.77 -3.62
C LEU A 11 -1.11 7.91 -4.03
N ILE A 12 0.21 7.68 -4.03
CA ILE A 12 1.18 8.66 -4.51
C ILE A 12 0.94 8.95 -6.00
N TYR A 13 0.78 7.92 -6.84
CA TYR A 13 0.50 8.11 -8.27
C TYR A 13 -0.82 8.83 -8.51
N LEU A 14 -1.88 8.54 -7.73
CA LEU A 14 -3.16 9.25 -7.83
C LEU A 14 -3.05 10.73 -7.47
N ALA A 15 -2.37 11.04 -6.36
CA ALA A 15 -2.54 12.32 -5.69
C ALA A 15 -1.34 13.28 -5.84
N ASP A 16 -0.15 12.79 -6.22
CA ASP A 16 1.02 13.64 -6.46
C ASP A 16 0.96 14.26 -7.88
N PRO A 17 1.00 15.61 -8.01
CA PRO A 17 1.13 16.26 -9.31
C PRO A 17 2.50 16.01 -9.98
N LYS A 18 3.53 15.63 -9.22
CA LYS A 18 4.89 15.34 -9.74
C LYS A 18 5.09 13.85 -10.09
N ALA A 19 4.06 13.01 -9.95
CA ALA A 19 4.13 11.61 -10.31
C ALA A 19 4.32 11.42 -11.83
N ASP A 20 4.97 10.30 -12.21
CA ASP A 20 5.09 9.87 -13.61
C ASP A 20 3.71 9.81 -14.29
N SER A 21 3.58 10.48 -15.43
CA SER A 21 2.29 10.66 -16.11
C SER A 21 1.70 9.36 -16.67
N ASN A 22 2.55 8.46 -17.16
CA ASN A 22 2.11 7.18 -17.72
C ASN A 22 1.57 6.26 -16.62
N LYS A 23 2.33 6.09 -15.53
CA LYS A 23 1.87 5.33 -14.36
C LYS A 23 0.64 5.95 -13.71
N LYS A 24 0.57 7.28 -13.65
CA LYS A 24 -0.60 7.98 -13.15
C LYS A 24 -1.86 7.67 -13.97
N ALA A 25 -1.75 7.66 -15.30
CA ALA A 25 -2.87 7.31 -16.18
C ALA A 25 -3.33 5.86 -16.00
N GLU A 26 -2.40 4.91 -15.84
CA GLU A 26 -2.70 3.51 -15.55
C GLU A 26 -3.46 3.36 -14.22
N VAL A 27 -2.92 3.98 -13.16
CA VAL A 27 -3.51 3.95 -11.82
C VAL A 27 -4.88 4.63 -11.80
N LEU A 28 -5.06 5.74 -12.53
CA LEU A 28 -6.36 6.40 -12.65
C LEU A 28 -7.40 5.51 -13.32
N ARG A 29 -7.04 4.84 -14.43
CA ARG A 29 -7.97 3.93 -15.12
C ARG A 29 -8.37 2.76 -14.23
N ASP A 30 -7.40 2.14 -13.56
CA ASP A 30 -7.69 1.06 -12.62
C ASP A 30 -8.53 1.55 -11.43
N PHE A 31 -8.34 2.79 -10.96
CA PHE A 31 -9.18 3.37 -9.91
C PHE A 31 -10.62 3.61 -10.40
N GLU A 32 -10.78 4.13 -11.61
CA GLU A 32 -12.09 4.29 -12.27
C GLU A 32 -12.81 2.94 -12.40
N ASP A 33 -12.13 1.90 -12.86
CA ASP A 33 -12.68 0.54 -12.97
C ASP A 33 -13.11 0.00 -11.60
N LYS A 34 -12.32 0.25 -10.55
CA LYS A 34 -12.67 -0.12 -9.17
C LYS A 34 -13.90 0.63 -8.67
N LEU A 35 -14.08 1.90 -9.06
CA LEU A 35 -15.26 2.70 -8.73
C LEU A 35 -16.53 2.21 -9.43
N GLN A 36 -16.41 1.62 -10.63
CA GLN A 36 -17.55 1.03 -11.35
C GLN A 36 -18.07 -0.27 -10.71
N ALA A 37 -17.29 -0.91 -9.83
CA ALA A 37 -17.76 -2.09 -9.11
C ALA A 37 -18.88 -1.69 -8.12
N SER A 38 -20.05 -2.34 -8.22
CA SER A 38 -21.17 -2.11 -7.31
C SER A 38 -20.73 -2.29 -5.86
N GLU A 39 -20.90 -1.23 -5.05
CA GLU A 39 -20.52 -1.19 -3.63
C GLU A 39 -19.02 -1.39 -3.38
N ALA A 40 -18.17 -0.74 -4.16
CA ALA A 40 -16.74 -0.69 -3.88
C ALA A 40 -16.46 0.09 -2.58
N LEU A 41 -15.74 -0.53 -1.65
CA LEU A 41 -15.18 0.14 -0.48
C LEU A 41 -13.66 0.23 -0.57
N PHE A 42 -13.14 1.37 -0.14
CA PHE A 42 -11.72 1.67 -0.16
C PHE A 42 -11.23 1.90 1.26
N PHE A 43 -10.07 1.32 1.56
CA PHE A 43 -9.47 1.32 2.89
C PHE A 43 -8.02 1.76 2.84
N LEU A 44 -7.56 2.33 3.96
CA LEU A 44 -6.17 2.61 4.30
C LEU A 44 -5.85 1.98 5.66
N THR A 45 -4.57 1.94 6.00
CA THR A 45 -4.11 1.79 7.39
C THR A 45 -3.40 3.06 7.86
N PRO A 46 -3.25 3.28 9.17
CA PRO A 46 -2.43 4.37 9.70
C PRO A 46 -1.00 4.38 9.13
N LEU A 47 -0.43 3.20 8.89
CA LEU A 47 0.90 3.05 8.29
C LEU A 47 0.91 3.57 6.84
N ILE A 48 -0.03 3.13 6.00
CA ILE A 48 -0.12 3.61 4.60
C ILE A 48 -0.32 5.13 4.57
N ARG A 49 -1.18 5.66 5.44
CA ARG A 49 -1.36 7.11 5.59
C ARG A 49 -0.05 7.81 5.95
N HIS A 50 0.70 7.29 6.91
CA HIS A 50 2.01 7.82 7.29
C HIS A 50 2.99 7.81 6.11
N GLU A 51 3.06 6.71 5.35
CA GLU A 51 3.98 6.58 4.23
C GLU A 51 3.68 7.53 3.07
N VAL A 52 2.40 7.80 2.78
CA VAL A 52 2.03 8.80 1.77
C VAL A 52 2.44 10.20 2.22
N LEU A 53 2.23 10.53 3.50
CA LEU A 53 2.48 11.88 4.02
C LEU A 53 3.97 12.16 4.28
N ARG A 54 4.78 11.16 4.66
CA ARG A 54 6.22 11.34 4.94
C ARG A 54 7.04 11.71 3.70
N GLY A 55 6.52 11.43 2.50
CA GLY A 55 7.16 11.76 1.23
C GLY A 55 7.01 13.22 0.80
N VAL A 56 6.31 14.04 1.59
CA VAL A 56 6.11 15.47 1.31
C VAL A 56 7.19 16.29 2.02
N ASP A 57 7.82 17.19 1.28
CA ASP A 57 8.81 18.12 1.85
C ASP A 57 8.17 18.97 2.96
N TRP A 58 8.94 19.26 4.01
CA TRP A 58 8.48 20.04 5.17
C TRP A 58 7.87 21.39 4.78
N ASN A 59 8.41 22.05 3.74
CA ASN A 59 7.97 23.36 3.30
C ASN A 59 6.79 23.30 2.32
N ASP A 60 6.45 22.13 1.78
CA ASP A 60 5.36 21.94 0.80
C ASP A 60 4.02 21.73 1.51
N THR A 61 3.61 22.77 2.24
CA THR A 61 2.40 22.76 3.09
C THR A 61 1.11 22.63 2.27
N ASP A 62 1.07 23.17 1.05
CA ASP A 62 -0.07 23.07 0.15
C ASP A 62 -0.29 21.64 -0.34
N ARG A 63 0.78 20.95 -0.77
CA ARG A 63 0.70 19.54 -1.15
C ARG A 63 0.30 18.68 0.04
N LEU A 64 0.88 18.94 1.22
CA LEU A 64 0.54 18.22 2.44
C LEU A 64 -0.96 18.36 2.75
N LYS A 65 -1.51 19.57 2.66
CA LYS A 65 -2.94 19.83 2.89
C LYS A 65 -3.82 19.04 1.91
N LYS A 66 -3.52 19.11 0.61
CA LYS A 66 -4.28 18.38 -0.43
C LYS A 66 -4.29 16.87 -0.19
N LEU A 67 -3.13 16.29 0.13
CA LEU A 67 -3.04 14.86 0.45
C LEU A 67 -3.81 14.50 1.72
N LYS A 68 -3.71 15.30 2.79
CA LYS A 68 -4.47 15.06 4.03
C LYS A 68 -5.98 15.08 3.80
N GLU A 69 -6.47 16.00 2.98
CA GLU A 69 -7.89 16.12 2.62
C GLU A 69 -8.36 14.92 1.79
N ALA A 70 -7.57 14.48 0.80
CA ALA A 70 -7.89 13.31 0.00
C ALA A 70 -7.95 12.03 0.85
N LEU A 71 -6.93 11.79 1.68
CA LEU A 71 -6.85 10.59 2.52
C LEU A 71 -7.93 10.56 3.62
N ARG A 72 -8.48 11.71 4.05
CA ARG A 72 -9.56 11.76 5.05
C ARG A 72 -10.87 11.15 4.53
N ARG A 73 -11.06 11.08 3.22
CA ARG A 73 -12.28 10.52 2.60
C ARG A 73 -12.29 9.00 2.53
N ILE A 74 -11.16 8.36 2.80
CA ILE A 74 -11.00 6.91 2.70
C ILE A 74 -11.06 6.30 4.11
N GLN A 75 -11.79 5.20 4.27
CA GLN A 75 -11.94 4.55 5.56
C GLN A 75 -10.58 4.02 6.05
N THR A 76 -10.26 4.23 7.32
CA THR A 76 -9.02 3.72 7.91
C THR A 76 -9.33 2.46 8.74
N ILE A 77 -8.56 1.40 8.51
CA ILE A 77 -8.54 0.19 9.31
C ILE A 77 -7.45 0.38 10.37
N GLU A 78 -7.86 0.47 11.63
CA GLU A 78 -6.93 0.54 12.74
C GLU A 78 -6.18 -0.79 12.91
N ILE A 79 -4.86 -0.70 13.08
CA ILE A 79 -4.02 -1.86 13.32
C ILE A 79 -4.01 -2.13 14.83
N ASN A 80 -4.71 -3.17 15.25
CA ASN A 80 -4.72 -3.64 16.63
C ASN A 80 -3.70 -4.78 16.85
N ASN A 81 -3.67 -5.34 18.07
CA ASN A 81 -2.76 -6.42 18.43
C ASN A 81 -2.97 -7.67 17.57
N ASP A 82 -4.22 -8.07 17.32
CA ASP A 82 -4.52 -9.27 16.53
C ASP A 82 -4.01 -9.15 15.09
N ILE A 83 -4.25 -7.99 14.45
CA ILE A 83 -3.74 -7.70 13.10
C ILE A 83 -2.21 -7.68 13.10
N SER A 84 -1.59 -7.08 14.12
CA SER A 84 -0.14 -6.99 14.25
C SER A 84 0.51 -8.37 14.44
N ASP A 85 -0.06 -9.21 15.29
CA ASP A 85 0.41 -10.57 15.54
C ASP A 85 0.26 -11.46 14.30
N LEU A 86 -0.85 -11.33 13.57
CA LEU A 86 -1.06 -12.00 12.30
C LEU A 86 -0.01 -11.55 11.26
N ALA A 87 0.20 -10.25 11.10
CA ALA A 87 1.21 -9.71 10.18
C ALA A 87 2.62 -10.21 10.52
N ARG A 88 3.00 -10.22 11.80
CA ARG A 88 4.27 -10.80 12.28
C ARG A 88 4.38 -12.27 11.89
N ASN A 89 3.33 -13.06 12.10
CA ASN A 89 3.36 -14.49 11.80
C ASN A 89 3.50 -14.75 10.29
N LEU A 90 2.81 -13.97 9.45
CA LEU A 90 2.96 -14.03 7.99
C LEU A 90 4.40 -13.72 7.55
N PHE A 91 5.01 -12.67 8.12
CA PHE A 91 6.40 -12.32 7.84
C PHE A 91 7.37 -13.44 8.26
N ARG A 92 7.20 -13.99 9.46
CA ARG A 92 8.03 -15.11 9.95
C ARG A 92 7.90 -16.35 9.08
N LEU A 93 6.69 -16.66 8.61
CA LEU A 93 6.43 -17.78 7.71
C LEU A 93 7.15 -17.58 6.37
N ASP A 94 7.07 -16.38 5.79
CA ASP A 94 7.74 -16.07 4.53
C ASP A 94 9.27 -16.21 4.64
N ARG A 95 9.86 -15.67 5.71
CA ARG A 95 11.30 -15.83 6.01
C ARG A 95 11.70 -17.30 6.15
N ALA A 96 10.91 -18.10 6.86
CA ALA A 96 11.18 -19.53 7.01
C ALA A 96 11.15 -20.26 5.66
N LYS A 97 10.19 -19.92 4.79
CA LYS A 97 10.12 -20.49 3.42
C LYS A 97 11.33 -20.10 2.58
N GLN A 98 11.77 -18.84 2.65
CA GLN A 98 12.96 -18.38 1.91
C GLN A 98 14.23 -19.13 2.34
N GLU A 99 14.42 -19.34 3.64
CA GLU A 99 15.58 -20.09 4.15
C GLU A 99 15.56 -21.56 3.72
N LEU A 100 14.38 -22.21 3.72
CA LEU A 100 14.25 -23.57 3.19
C LEU A 100 14.63 -23.67 1.71
N VAL A 101 14.23 -22.69 0.90
CA VAL A 101 14.60 -22.63 -0.53
C VAL A 101 16.11 -22.49 -0.69
N LYS A 102 16.75 -21.60 0.08
CA LYS A 102 18.21 -21.42 0.04
C LYS A 102 18.96 -22.70 0.44
N GLN A 103 18.49 -23.39 1.48
CA GLN A 103 19.12 -24.63 1.95
C GLN A 103 19.05 -25.74 0.88
N LYS A 104 17.90 -25.89 0.20
CA LYS A 104 17.76 -26.84 -0.92
C LYS A 104 18.70 -26.52 -2.08
N GLN A 105 18.76 -25.26 -2.49
CA GLN A 105 19.66 -24.81 -3.56
C GLN A 105 21.16 -24.94 -3.19
N SER A 106 21.49 -24.91 -1.90
CA SER A 106 22.87 -25.10 -1.41
C SER A 106 23.24 -26.58 -1.32
N GLY A 107 22.27 -27.45 -1.00
CA GLY A 107 22.45 -28.90 -0.99
C GLY A 107 22.63 -29.51 -2.37
N GLU A 108 21.93 -28.98 -3.38
CA GLU A 108 22.03 -29.45 -4.78
C GLU A 108 23.34 -29.06 -5.48
N LYS A 109 24.08 -28.05 -4.98
CA LYS A 109 25.37 -27.63 -5.54
C LYS A 109 26.58 -28.43 -5.04
N ASN A 110 26.39 -29.29 -4.06
CA ASN A 110 27.45 -30.08 -3.42
C ASN A 110 27.38 -31.59 -3.78
N ILE A 111 26.68 -31.95 -4.86
CA ILE A 111 26.59 -33.32 -5.38
C ILE A 111 27.13 -33.33 -6.81
#